data_AF-A0AAJ1MPD9-F1
#
_entry.id   AF-A0AAJ1MPD9-F1
#
_cell.length_a   1.000
_cell.length_b   1.000
_cell.length_c   1.000
_cell.angle_alpha   90.00
_cell.angle_beta   90.00
_cell.angle_gamma   90.00
#
_symmetry.space_group_name_H-M   'P 1'
#
loop_
_entity.id
_entity.type
_entity.pdbx_description
1 polymer ?
#
loop_
_entity_poly.entity_id
_entity_poly.type
_entity_poly.pdbx_seq_one_letter_code
_entity_poly.pdbx_strand_id
1 'polypeptide(L)'
;MNNNFKHLTSNERHKIHGLLNKQSFKQIAKEINRSPSTVSREVRAHMQLKRKGAKWSHYFNECKFRKTCTKVYMFDNTNCPGKRCSTCGKCNYTCKDFC
;
A
#
# COMPACT_ATOMS: atom_id res chain seq x y z
N MET A 1 26.90 28.47 3.07
CA MET A 1 26.14 27.29 3.52
C MET A 1 26.44 26.15 2.56
N ASN A 2 27.24 25.15 2.95
CA ASN A 2 27.57 24.03 2.08
C ASN A 2 26.40 23.04 2.03
N ASN A 3 25.64 23.10 0.94
CA ASN A 3 24.50 22.24 0.70
C ASN A 3 24.99 20.86 0.22
N ASN A 4 25.42 20.01 1.14
CA ASN A 4 26.01 18.70 0.83
C ASN A 4 24.95 17.62 0.61
N PHE A 5 23.92 17.93 -0.20
CA PHE A 5 22.87 16.98 -0.58
C PHE A 5 23.42 16.00 -1.61
N LYS A 6 24.15 15.00 -1.11
CA LYS A 6 24.61 13.90 -1.95
C LYS A 6 23.44 13.00 -2.31
N HIS A 7 23.20 12.81 -3.60
CA HIS A 7 22.23 11.84 -4.09
C HIS A 7 22.59 10.42 -3.63
N LEU A 8 21.55 9.60 -3.44
CA LEU A 8 21.72 8.17 -3.30
C LEU A 8 22.07 7.58 -4.67
N THR A 9 23.10 6.76 -4.69
CA THR A 9 23.46 5.94 -5.83
C THR A 9 22.45 4.81 -6.02
N SER A 10 22.41 4.23 -7.22
CA SER A 10 21.54 3.08 -7.51
C SER A 10 21.80 1.89 -6.57
N ASN A 11 23.07 1.62 -6.26
CA ASN A 11 23.45 0.55 -5.35
C ASN A 11 22.97 0.79 -3.90
N GLU A 12 23.06 2.03 -3.42
CA GLU A 12 22.55 2.38 -2.09
C GLU A 12 21.03 2.21 -2.01
N ARG A 13 20.29 2.60 -3.05
CA ARG A 13 18.84 2.35 -3.12
C ARG A 13 18.53 0.86 -3.08
N HIS A 14 19.21 0.07 -3.89
CA HIS A 14 19.04 -1.38 -3.93
C HIS A 14 19.29 -2.02 -2.55
N LYS A 15 20.36 -1.59 -1.86
CA LYS A 15 20.64 -2.03 -0.48
C LYS A 15 19.53 -1.64 0.51
N ILE A 16 19.05 -0.40 0.45
CA ILE A 16 17.91 0.04 1.29
C ILE A 16 16.74 -0.94 1.09
N HIS A 17 16.30 -1.14 -0.15
CA HIS A 17 15.16 -2.02 -0.44
C HIS A 17 15.35 -3.46 0.05
N GLY A 18 16.55 -4.03 -0.10
CA GLY A 18 16.85 -5.40 0.35
C GLY A 18 16.87 -5.58 1.88
N LEU A 19 17.16 -4.51 2.64
CA LEU A 19 17.34 -4.57 4.09
C LEU A 19 16.10 -4.10 4.89
N LEU A 20 15.13 -3.44 4.25
CA LEU A 20 13.97 -2.84 4.93
C LEU A 20 13.16 -3.81 5.81
N ASN A 21 13.12 -5.09 5.47
CA ASN A 21 12.38 -6.10 6.25
C ASN A 21 13.23 -6.79 7.33
N LYS A 22 14.52 -6.48 7.44
CA LYS A 22 15.50 -7.18 8.30
C LYS A 22 16.17 -6.27 9.31
N GLN A 23 16.22 -4.97 9.04
CA GLN A 23 17.01 -4.01 9.84
C GLN A 23 16.25 -2.70 10.06
N SER A 24 16.58 -2.02 11.16
CA SER A 24 16.09 -0.66 11.43
C SER A 24 16.71 0.36 10.47
N PHE A 25 16.05 1.50 10.26
CA PHE A 25 16.58 2.59 9.42
C PHE A 25 17.94 3.08 9.89
N LYS A 26 18.21 3.03 11.21
CA LYS A 26 19.51 3.42 11.78
C LYS A 26 20.63 2.45 11.37
N GLN A 27 20.36 1.14 11.38
CA GLN A 27 21.32 0.12 10.95
C GLN A 27 21.60 0.21 9.45
N ILE A 28 20.55 0.30 8.63
CA ILE A 28 20.66 0.45 7.17
C ILE A 28 21.49 1.70 6.84
N ALA A 29 21.17 2.83 7.48
CA ALA A 29 21.88 4.10 7.29
C ALA A 29 23.38 3.99 7.64
N LYS A 30 23.73 3.27 8.71
CA LYS A 30 25.12 3.00 9.08
C LYS A 30 25.84 2.19 8.00
N GLU A 31 25.18 1.19 7.42
CA GLU A 31 25.76 0.32 6.39
C GLU A 31 26.05 1.05 5.08
N ILE A 32 25.19 1.99 4.68
CA ILE A 32 25.36 2.80 3.46
C ILE A 32 26.07 4.15 3.72
N ASN A 33 26.53 4.39 4.95
CA ASN A 33 27.14 5.66 5.37
C ASN A 33 26.29 6.91 5.08
N ARG A 34 24.98 6.82 5.35
CA ARG A 34 24.01 7.92 5.22
C ARG A 34 23.33 8.24 6.55
N SER A 35 22.54 9.30 6.57
CA SER A 35 21.68 9.59 7.71
C SER A 35 20.43 8.71 7.71
N PRO A 36 19.87 8.34 8.87
CA PRO A 36 18.58 7.65 8.97
C PRO A 36 17.44 8.46 8.32
N SER A 37 17.52 9.80 8.36
CA SER A 37 16.57 10.68 7.69
C SER A 37 16.61 10.57 6.16
N THR A 38 17.78 10.28 5.58
CA THR A 38 17.93 10.03 4.14
C THR A 38 17.27 8.72 3.75
N VAL A 39 17.49 7.66 4.52
CA VAL A 39 16.80 6.37 4.32
C VAL A 39 15.28 6.53 4.46
N SER A 40 14.81 7.22 5.50
CA SER A 40 13.37 7.48 5.70
C SER A 40 12.74 8.24 4.54
N ARG A 41 13.45 9.24 3.98
CA ARG A 41 12.97 9.99 2.82
C ARG A 41 12.91 9.13 1.56
N GLU A 42 13.93 8.32 1.32
CA GLU A 42 13.96 7.38 0.19
C GLU A 42 12.80 6.40 0.24
N VAL A 43 12.58 5.79 1.41
CA VAL A 43 11.48 4.82 1.63
C VAL A 43 10.13 5.48 1.38
N ARG A 44 9.88 6.65 1.97
CA ARG A 44 8.60 7.36 1.79
C ARG A 44 8.37 7.80 0.35
N ALA A 45 9.42 8.25 -0.34
CA ALA A 45 9.33 8.66 -1.74
C ALA A 45 9.00 7.50 -2.70
N HIS A 46 9.42 6.27 -2.36
CA HIS A 46 9.23 5.08 -3.20
C HIS A 46 8.27 4.05 -2.60
N MET A 47 7.51 4.43 -1.57
CA MET A 47 6.56 3.53 -0.93
C MET A 47 5.35 3.33 -1.84
N GLN A 48 5.15 2.08 -2.30
CA GLN A 48 3.95 1.71 -3.04
C GLN A 48 2.91 1.12 -2.09
N LEU A 49 1.75 1.79 -1.99
CA LEU A 49 0.61 1.26 -1.25
C LEU A 49 0.02 0.06 -2.00
N LYS A 50 0.31 -1.15 -1.53
CA LYS A 50 -0.31 -2.36 -2.06
C LYS A 50 -1.73 -2.48 -1.52
N ARG A 51 -2.71 -2.18 -2.35
CA ARG A 51 -4.14 -2.44 -2.09
C ARG A 51 -4.37 -3.96 -2.06
N LYS A 52 -4.39 -4.56 -0.86
CA LYS A 52 -4.65 -6.00 -0.67
C LYS A 52 -6.15 -6.26 -0.48
N GLY A 53 -6.61 -7.40 -0.99
CA GLY A 53 -8.00 -7.83 -0.84
C GLY A 53 -8.39 -8.20 0.59
N ALA A 54 -9.69 -8.44 0.81
CA ALA A 54 -10.20 -9.00 2.06
C ALA A 54 -9.61 -10.39 2.35
N LYS A 55 -9.61 -10.83 3.62
CA LYS A 55 -9.21 -12.20 4.01
C LYS A 55 -9.88 -13.30 3.17
N TRP A 56 -11.10 -13.04 2.70
CA TRP A 56 -11.93 -13.98 1.92
C TRP A 56 -12.22 -13.51 0.48
N SER A 57 -11.59 -12.42 0.04
CA SER A 57 -11.79 -11.86 -1.30
C SER A 57 -10.44 -11.47 -1.86
N HIS A 58 -10.04 -12.08 -2.97
CA HIS A 58 -8.81 -11.73 -3.68
C HIS A 58 -8.82 -10.27 -4.19
N TYR A 59 -9.96 -9.58 -4.10
CA TYR A 59 -10.15 -8.22 -4.58
C TYR A 59 -10.09 -7.20 -3.44
N PHE A 60 -9.41 -6.10 -3.71
CA PHE A 60 -9.47 -4.90 -2.87
C PHE A 60 -10.90 -4.37 -2.84
N ASN A 61 -11.36 -4.00 -1.65
CA ASN A 61 -12.68 -3.43 -1.42
C ASN A 61 -12.57 -2.38 -0.31
N GLU A 62 -12.97 -1.14 -0.60
CA GLU A 62 -12.89 0.03 0.29
C GLU A 62 -14.26 0.51 0.76
N CYS A 63 -15.29 -0.35 0.72
CA CYS A 63 -16.61 -0.04 1.26
C CYS A 63 -16.52 0.41 2.74
N LYS A 64 -16.88 1.66 3.04
CA LYS A 64 -16.84 2.24 4.40
C LYS A 64 -17.72 1.48 5.39
N PHE A 65 -18.83 0.93 4.93
CA PHE A 65 -19.74 0.11 5.73
C PHE A 65 -19.31 -1.36 5.79
N ARG A 66 -18.01 -1.68 5.70
CA ARG A 66 -17.53 -3.07 5.54
C ARG A 66 -18.16 -4.09 6.49
N LYS A 67 -18.37 -3.69 7.75
CA LYS A 67 -18.95 -4.54 8.81
C LYS A 67 -20.48 -4.58 8.79
N THR A 68 -21.13 -3.52 8.32
CA THR A 68 -22.59 -3.31 8.44
C THR A 68 -23.33 -3.28 7.10
N CYS A 69 -22.61 -3.39 5.99
CA CYS A 69 -23.20 -3.34 4.65
C CYS A 69 -24.07 -4.56 4.41
N THR A 70 -25.37 -4.34 4.32
CA THR A 70 -26.40 -5.33 3.97
C THR A 70 -26.72 -5.34 2.48
N LYS A 71 -26.12 -4.43 1.69
CA LYS A 71 -26.35 -4.37 0.25
C LYS A 71 -25.83 -5.64 -0.42
N VAL A 72 -26.74 -6.33 -1.07
CA VAL A 72 -26.54 -7.53 -1.88
C VAL A 72 -27.06 -7.23 -3.28
N TYR A 73 -26.58 -7.94 -4.30
CA TYR A 73 -27.05 -7.79 -5.69
C TYR A 73 -26.93 -6.37 -6.26
N MET A 74 -25.71 -5.84 -6.27
CA MET A 74 -25.42 -4.57 -6.97
C MET A 74 -25.79 -4.68 -8.46
N PHE A 75 -26.33 -3.61 -9.04
CA PHE A 75 -26.71 -3.54 -10.45
C PHE A 75 -25.58 -4.07 -11.36
N ASP A 76 -25.92 -4.95 -12.31
CA ASP A 76 -25.01 -5.68 -13.20
C ASP A 76 -24.19 -6.82 -12.53
N ASN A 77 -24.89 -7.69 -11.80
CA ASN A 77 -24.30 -8.69 -10.91
C ASN A 77 -23.80 -9.99 -11.56
N THR A 78 -23.38 -9.97 -12.82
CA THR A 78 -22.87 -11.18 -13.51
C THR A 78 -21.62 -11.75 -12.82
N ASN A 79 -20.83 -10.92 -12.12
CA ASN A 79 -19.55 -11.35 -11.52
C ASN A 79 -19.53 -11.39 -9.98
N CYS A 80 -20.61 -11.01 -9.28
CA CYS A 80 -20.71 -11.11 -7.81
C CYS A 80 -22.08 -11.65 -7.31
N PRO A 81 -22.65 -12.71 -7.93
CA PRO A 81 -23.97 -13.21 -7.58
C PRO A 81 -24.05 -13.59 -6.10
N GLY A 82 -25.06 -13.07 -5.39
CA GLY A 82 -25.32 -13.39 -3.97
C GLY A 82 -24.30 -12.88 -2.95
N LYS A 83 -23.28 -12.11 -3.35
CA LYS A 83 -22.28 -11.56 -2.41
C LYS A 83 -22.72 -10.20 -1.86
N ARG A 84 -22.39 -9.97 -0.59
CA ARG A 84 -22.49 -8.63 0.03
C ARG A 84 -21.50 -7.68 -0.63
N CYS A 85 -21.88 -6.41 -0.81
CA CYS A 85 -21.02 -5.39 -1.43
C CYS A 85 -19.66 -5.36 -0.75
N SER A 86 -19.60 -5.37 0.58
CA SER A 86 -18.36 -5.34 1.38
C SER A 86 -17.39 -6.52 1.14
N THR A 87 -17.82 -7.54 0.41
CA THR A 87 -17.02 -8.73 0.05
C THR A 87 -16.79 -8.88 -1.46
N CYS A 88 -17.50 -8.11 -2.28
CA CYS A 88 -17.38 -8.14 -3.75
C CYS A 88 -16.27 -7.20 -4.24
N GLY A 89 -15.42 -7.66 -5.15
CA GLY A 89 -14.35 -6.84 -5.75
C GLY A 89 -14.82 -5.69 -6.63
N LYS A 90 -16.01 -5.83 -7.22
CA LYS A 90 -16.62 -4.79 -8.07
C LYS A 90 -17.32 -3.68 -7.29
N CYS A 91 -17.56 -3.86 -5.98
CA CYS A 91 -18.23 -2.89 -5.13
C CYS A 91 -17.59 -1.49 -5.27
N ASN A 92 -16.25 -1.43 -5.33
CA ASN A 92 -15.48 -0.19 -5.53
C ASN A 92 -15.80 0.62 -6.79
N TYR A 93 -16.39 -0.01 -7.80
CA TYR A 93 -16.63 0.61 -9.11
C TYR A 93 -18.11 0.74 -9.43
N THR A 94 -18.96 -0.10 -8.84
CA THR A 94 -20.39 -0.20 -9.20
C THR A 94 -21.34 0.35 -8.14
N CYS A 95 -20.89 0.44 -6.88
CA CYS A 95 -21.73 0.94 -5.80
C CYS A 95 -21.72 2.47 -5.78
N LYS A 96 -22.86 3.09 -6.08
CA LYS A 96 -23.01 4.55 -6.04
C LYS A 96 -22.98 5.13 -4.63
N ASP A 97 -23.27 4.31 -3.62
CA ASP A 97 -23.23 4.71 -2.21
C ASP A 97 -21.82 4.65 -1.61
N PHE A 98 -20.80 4.77 -2.47
CA PHE A 98 -19.40 4.94 -2.07
C PHE A 98 -19.21 6.31 -1.42
N CYS A 99 -19.56 6.39 -0.13
CA CYS A 99 -18.90 7.27 0.83
C CYS A 99 -18.98 6.66 2.22
#